data_AF-A0A5B0RKU5-F1
#
_entry.id   AF-A0A5B0RKU5-F1
#
_cell.length_a   1.000
_cell.length_b   1.000
_cell.length_c   1.000
_cell.angle_alpha   90.00
_cell.angle_beta   90.00
_cell.angle_gamma   90.00
#
_symmetry.space_group_name_H-M   'P 1'
#
loop_
_entity.id
_entity.type
_entity.pdbx_description
1 polymer ?
#
loop_
_entity_poly.entity_id
_entity_poly.type
_entity_poly.pdbx_seq_one_letter_code
_entity_poly.pdbx_strand_id
1 'polypeptide(L)'
;MTITTAIEQIISIIEEFKQEDKVSEEEDSEERYTNRLTDPAQILCIAACRVTSKTEKFLVGSMAELAKLEPEEFGGPLHSLIILGDDPSKKNLNPVEIEFLSGFAVDKQSWFRLTGPSSNQLTS
;
A
#
# COMPACT_ATOMS: atom_id res chain seq x y z
N MET A 1 12.83 14.04 5.63
CA MET A 1 12.21 12.72 5.84
C MET A 1 11.99 12.11 4.46
N THR A 2 12.50 10.91 4.22
CA THR A 2 12.33 10.18 2.94
C THR A 2 11.02 9.39 2.97
N ILE A 3 10.56 8.91 1.81
CA ILE A 3 9.41 8.01 1.75
C ILE A 3 9.68 6.71 2.52
N THR A 4 10.90 6.17 2.43
CA THR A 4 11.30 4.96 3.14
C THR A 4 11.11 5.09 4.65
N THR A 5 11.60 6.17 5.26
CA THR A 5 11.42 6.41 6.70
C THR A 5 9.95 6.51 7.10
N ALA A 6 9.12 7.18 6.29
CA ALA A 6 7.69 7.27 6.56
C ALA A 6 7.01 5.89 6.47
N ILE A 7 7.39 5.07 5.49
CA ILE A 7 6.88 3.70 5.35
C ILE A 7 7.31 2.84 6.53
N GLU A 8 8.57 2.88 6.94
CA GLU A 8 9.08 2.13 8.09
C GLU A 8 8.32 2.48 9.38
N GLN A 9 8.04 3.77 9.60
CA GLN A 9 7.23 4.22 10.74
C GLN A 9 5.80 3.65 10.69
N ILE A 10 5.17 3.66 9.51
CA ILE A 10 3.82 3.09 9.33
C ILE A 10 3.84 1.58 9.58
N ILE A 11 4.85 0.87 9.08
CA ILE A 11 5.01 -0.58 9.29
C ILE A 11 5.15 -0.89 10.79
N SER A 12 5.99 -0.14 11.51
CA SER A 12 6.15 -0.30 12.96
C SER A 12 4.81 -0.14 13.69
N ILE A 13 4.03 0.89 13.33
CA ILE A 13 2.71 1.13 13.91
C ILE A 13 1.75 -0.02 13.60
N ILE A 14 1.74 -0.54 12.37
CA ILE A 14 0.91 -1.69 11.98
C ILE A 14 1.27 -2.94 12.79
N GLU A 15 2.56 -3.16 13.05
CA GLU A 15 3.03 -4.29 13.85
C GLU A 15 2.64 -4.16 15.34
N GLU A 16 2.68 -2.96 15.89
CA GLU A 16 2.20 -2.65 17.24
C GLU A 16 0.70 -2.94 17.39
N PHE A 17 -0.14 -2.44 16.46
CA PHE A 17 -1.58 -2.68 16.49
C PHE A 17 -1.95 -4.18 16.37
N LYS A 18 -1.18 -4.96 15.60
CA LYS A 18 -1.37 -6.43 15.53
C LYS A 18 -1.12 -7.13 16.87
N GLN A 19 -0.27 -6.58 17.73
CA GLN A 19 0.00 -7.16 19.06
C GLN A 19 -1.12 -6.81 20.04
N GLU A 20 -1.69 -5.60 19.97
CA GLU A 20 -2.80 -5.18 20.83
C GLU A 20 -4.09 -5.95 20.56
N ASP A 21 -4.42 -6.23 19.29
CA ASP A 21 -5.59 -7.04 18.89
C ASP A 21 -5.55 -8.49 19.42
N LYS A 22 -4.36 -9.01 19.77
CA LYS A 22 -4.22 -10.35 20.39
C LYS A 22 -4.48 -10.36 21.89
N VAL A 23 -4.47 -9.19 22.55
CA VAL A 23 -4.59 -9.07 24.01
C VAL A 23 -6.01 -8.65 24.42
N SER A 24 -6.79 -8.07 23.50
CA SER A 24 -8.13 -7.51 23.74
C SER A 24 -9.30 -8.45 23.38
N GLU A 25 -9.09 -9.76 23.27
CA GLU A 25 -10.19 -10.71 23.00
C GLU A 25 -11.24 -10.82 24.13
N GLU A 26 -11.05 -10.10 25.25
CA GLU A 26 -12.03 -9.98 26.33
C GLU A 26 -12.55 -8.53 26.41
N GLU A 27 -13.84 -8.37 26.12
CA GLU A 27 -14.72 -7.20 26.34
C GLU A 27 -14.79 -6.09 25.26
N ASP A 28 -15.91 -6.14 24.50
CA ASP A 28 -16.97 -5.11 24.43
C ASP A 28 -17.45 -4.75 23.01
N SER A 29 -18.77 -4.58 22.94
CA SER A 29 -19.61 -4.39 21.77
C SER A 29 -19.73 -2.92 21.37
N GLU A 30 -18.78 -2.43 20.57
CA GLU A 30 -18.95 -1.22 19.75
C GLU A 30 -18.46 -1.52 18.32
N GLU A 31 -18.97 -0.79 17.31
CA GLU A 31 -18.71 -1.04 15.89
C GLU A 31 -17.23 -1.37 15.62
N ARG A 32 -16.94 -2.66 15.40
CA ARG A 32 -15.57 -3.18 15.34
C ARG A 32 -14.86 -2.55 14.14
N TYR A 33 -14.03 -1.53 14.38
CA TYR A 33 -13.10 -1.03 13.39
C TYR A 33 -12.15 -2.18 13.05
N THR A 34 -12.41 -2.87 11.95
CA THR A 34 -11.46 -3.84 11.43
C THR A 34 -10.38 -3.04 10.73
N ASN A 35 -9.23 -2.84 11.39
CA ASN A 35 -8.05 -2.37 10.69
C ASN A 35 -7.66 -3.43 9.67
N ARG A 36 -7.78 -3.12 8.37
CA ARG A 36 -7.46 -4.07 7.29
C ARG A 36 -6.11 -3.79 6.64
N LEU A 37 -5.51 -2.65 6.96
CA LEU A 37 -4.15 -2.26 6.54
C LEU A 37 -3.11 -2.97 7.41
N THR A 38 -3.18 -4.30 7.45
CA THR A 38 -2.37 -5.12 8.36
C THR A 38 -1.18 -5.76 7.66
N ASP A 39 -1.24 -6.00 6.35
CA ASP A 39 -0.15 -6.61 5.60
C ASP A 39 0.47 -5.59 4.63
N PRO A 40 1.65 -5.03 4.94
CA PRO A 40 2.37 -4.12 4.05
C PRO A 40 2.60 -4.67 2.63
N ALA A 41 2.63 -6.00 2.46
CA ALA A 41 2.74 -6.62 1.13
C ALA A 41 1.44 -6.55 0.31
N GLN A 42 0.29 -6.28 0.95
CA GLN A 42 -1.02 -6.14 0.31
C GLN A 42 -1.49 -4.68 0.22
N ILE A 43 -0.91 -3.78 1.02
CA ILE A 43 -1.27 -2.35 1.02
C ILE A 43 -0.69 -1.69 -0.22
N LEU A 44 -1.54 -1.34 -1.18
CA LEU A 44 -1.13 -0.63 -2.39
C LEU A 44 -0.87 0.86 -2.11
N CYS A 45 0.18 1.39 -2.71
CA CYS A 45 0.65 2.75 -2.48
C CYS A 45 1.07 3.44 -3.78
N ILE A 46 0.98 4.77 -3.77
CA ILE A 46 1.55 5.66 -4.79
C ILE A 46 2.51 6.63 -4.10
N ALA A 47 3.78 6.58 -4.49
CA ALA A 47 4.78 7.57 -4.16
C ALA A 47 4.79 8.66 -5.23
N ALA A 48 4.33 9.86 -4.86
CA ALA A 48 4.34 11.05 -5.72
C ALA A 48 5.52 11.94 -5.32
N CYS A 49 6.53 12.02 -6.18
CA CYS A 49 7.79 12.68 -5.89
C CYS A 49 7.92 13.94 -6.74
N ARG A 50 8.21 15.08 -6.09
CA ARG A 50 8.54 16.34 -6.76
C ARG A 50 7.51 16.76 -7.82
N VAL A 51 6.23 16.59 -7.49
CA VAL A 51 5.10 16.88 -8.39
C VAL A 51 5.20 18.33 -8.89
N THR A 52 4.94 18.55 -10.18
CA THR A 52 5.10 19.81 -10.94
C THR A 52 6.55 20.26 -11.20
N SER A 53 7.55 19.45 -10.86
CA SER A 53 8.96 19.77 -11.13
C SER A 53 9.53 19.04 -12.36
N LYS A 54 10.73 19.43 -12.80
CA LYS A 54 11.46 18.75 -13.89
C LYS A 54 11.91 17.32 -13.54
N THR A 55 11.96 16.98 -12.26
CA THR A 55 12.36 15.66 -11.76
C THR A 55 11.17 14.93 -11.14
N GLU A 56 9.95 15.26 -11.57
CA GLU A 56 8.74 14.59 -11.12
C GLU A 56 8.82 13.09 -11.41
N LYS A 57 8.38 12.29 -10.43
CA LYS A 57 8.33 10.84 -10.56
C LYS A 57 7.15 10.29 -9.77
N PHE A 58 6.48 9.31 -10.36
CA PHE A 58 5.50 8.48 -9.67
C PHE A 58 6.00 7.04 -9.63
N LEU A 59 5.88 6.40 -8.48
CA LEU A 59 6.20 5.00 -8.26
C LEU A 59 4.99 4.34 -7.59
N VAL A 60 4.56 3.20 -8.10
CA VAL A 60 3.45 2.43 -7.52
C VAL A 60 3.83 1.00 -7.22
N GLY A 61 3.22 0.45 -6.19
CA GLY A 61 3.45 -0.91 -5.73
C GLY A 61 2.85 -1.13 -4.35
N SER A 62 3.13 -2.27 -3.75
CA SER A 62 2.86 -2.49 -2.34
C SER A 62 3.75 -1.60 -1.45
N MET A 63 3.30 -1.33 -0.24
CA MET A 63 4.08 -0.62 0.77
C MET A 63 5.42 -1.31 1.03
N ALA A 64 5.43 -2.65 1.09
CA ALA A 64 6.64 -3.45 1.27
C ALA A 64 7.62 -3.35 0.09
N GLU A 65 7.15 -3.14 -1.15
CA GLU A 65 8.02 -2.92 -2.30
C GLU A 65 8.65 -1.53 -2.26
N LEU A 66 7.85 -0.50 -1.96
CA LEU A 66 8.36 0.87 -1.83
C LEU A 66 9.36 1.02 -0.68
N ALA A 67 9.18 0.27 0.41
CA ALA A 67 10.13 0.24 1.54
C ALA A 67 11.53 -0.26 1.15
N LYS A 68 11.63 -1.12 0.12
CA LYS A 68 12.89 -1.73 -0.33
C LYS A 68 13.65 -0.87 -1.34
N LEU A 69 13.06 0.23 -1.80
CA LEU A 69 13.72 1.13 -2.73
C LEU A 69 14.76 2.00 -2.03
N GLU A 70 15.86 2.27 -2.72
CA GLU A 70 16.86 3.20 -2.23
C GLU A 70 16.32 4.65 -2.26
N PRO A 71 16.73 5.53 -1.32
CA PRO A 71 16.26 6.92 -1.28
C PRO A 71 16.41 7.69 -2.59
N GLU A 72 17.46 7.42 -3.36
CA GLU A 72 17.76 8.04 -4.65
C GLU A 72 16.70 7.73 -5.72
N GLU A 73 15.99 6.60 -5.60
CA GLU A 73 14.90 6.21 -6.50
C GLU A 73 13.73 7.18 -6.40
N PHE A 74 13.51 7.81 -5.24
CA PHE A 74 12.49 8.84 -5.03
C PHE A 74 12.96 10.25 -5.43
N GLY A 75 14.28 10.45 -5.50
CA GLY A 75 14.90 11.75 -5.74
C GLY A 75 14.87 12.66 -4.50
N GLY A 76 15.09 13.96 -4.72
CA GLY A 76 15.04 14.94 -3.63
C GLY A 76 13.61 15.25 -3.19
N PRO A 77 13.40 15.79 -1.97
CA PRO A 77 12.07 16.20 -1.48
C PRO A 77 11.48 17.38 -2.27
N LEU A 78 10.16 17.61 -2.28
CA LEU A 78 9.11 17.01 -1.45
C LEU A 78 8.51 15.73 -2.04
N HIS A 79 7.97 14.89 -1.14
CA HIS A 79 7.33 13.63 -1.47
C HIS A 79 5.96 13.53 -0.79
N SER A 80 5.01 12.86 -1.45
CA SER A 80 3.73 12.45 -0.87
C SER A 80 3.55 10.95 -1.05
N LEU A 81 3.04 10.28 -0.02
CA LEU A 81 2.65 8.87 -0.08
C LEU A 81 1.12 8.78 -0.02
N ILE A 82 0.53 8.12 -1.01
CA ILE A 82 -0.90 7.87 -1.10
C ILE A 82 -1.11 6.39 -0.82
N ILE A 83 -1.88 6.06 0.21
CA ILE A 83 -2.28 4.69 0.53
C ILE A 83 -3.62 4.45 -0.14
N LEU A 84 -3.70 3.45 -1.01
CA LEU A 84 -4.94 3.06 -1.66
C LEU A 84 -5.72 2.20 -0.67
N GLY A 85 -7.02 2.48 -0.51
CA GLY A 85 -7.86 1.81 0.49
C GLY A 85 -7.94 0.30 0.28
N ASP A 86 -8.39 -0.40 1.32
CA ASP A 86 -8.62 -1.86 1.30
C ASP A 86 -10.14 -2.18 1.33
N ASP A 87 -10.76 -2.21 0.16
CA ASP A 87 -12.11 -2.76 -0.06
C ASP A 87 -12.05 -4.31 0.00
N PRO A 88 -12.86 -4.94 0.86
CA PRO A 88 -12.92 -6.41 1.01
C PRO A 88 -13.39 -7.13 -0.26
N SER A 89 -14.01 -6.43 -1.20
CA SER A 89 -14.36 -6.94 -2.53
C SER A 89 -13.20 -6.84 -3.53
N LYS A 90 -12.05 -6.30 -3.11
CA LYS A 90 -10.85 -6.02 -3.92
C LYS A 90 -11.12 -5.16 -5.16
N LYS A 91 -12.18 -4.34 -5.12
CA LYS A 91 -12.57 -3.39 -6.17
C LYS A 91 -12.06 -1.97 -5.87
N ASN A 92 -10.86 -1.83 -5.33
CA ASN A 92 -10.33 -0.52 -4.93
C ASN A 92 -10.01 0.40 -6.10
N LEU A 93 -9.73 -0.17 -7.27
CA LEU A 93 -9.33 0.57 -8.45
C LEU A 93 -10.17 0.13 -9.64
N ASN A 94 -10.63 1.10 -10.41
CA ASN A 94 -11.21 0.84 -11.73
C ASN A 94 -10.14 0.16 -12.61
N PRO A 95 -10.51 -0.81 -13.47
CA PRO A 95 -9.59 -1.38 -14.46
C PRO A 95 -8.74 -0.36 -15.22
N VAL A 96 -9.30 0.82 -15.54
CA VAL A 96 -8.57 1.91 -16.19
C VAL A 96 -7.47 2.49 -15.29
N GLU A 97 -7.73 2.66 -14.00
CA GLU A 97 -6.74 3.13 -13.04
C GLU A 97 -5.63 2.09 -12.85
N ILE A 98 -5.98 0.80 -12.79
CA ILE A 98 -5.01 -0.29 -12.71
C ILE A 98 -4.07 -0.27 -13.92
N GLU A 99 -4.63 -0.17 -15.12
CA GLU A 99 -3.86 -0.13 -16.37
C GLU A 99 -2.97 1.12 -16.43
N PHE A 100 -3.51 2.29 -16.12
CA PHE A 100 -2.75 3.54 -16.12
C PHE A 100 -1.59 3.50 -15.11
N LEU A 101 -1.86 3.08 -13.87
CA LEU A 101 -0.86 3.01 -12.80
C LEU A 101 0.21 1.95 -13.09
N SER A 102 -0.09 0.90 -13.88
CA SER A 102 0.91 -0.10 -14.27
C SER A 102 2.12 0.48 -15.03
N GLY A 103 1.97 1.65 -15.65
CA GLY A 103 3.07 2.39 -16.29
C GLY A 103 4.13 2.90 -15.30
N PHE A 104 3.76 3.03 -14.02
CA PHE A 104 4.59 3.56 -12.94
C PHE A 104 4.97 2.49 -11.91
N ALA A 105 4.63 1.22 -12.17
CA ALA A 105 4.82 0.15 -11.22
C ALA A 105 6.30 -0.20 -11.05
N VAL A 106 6.73 -0.32 -9.79
CA VAL A 106 8.08 -0.80 -9.42
C VAL A 106 8.29 -2.22 -9.95
N ASP A 107 7.30 -3.09 -9.76
CA ASP A 107 7.20 -4.40 -10.39
C ASP A 107 5.82 -4.55 -11.03
N LYS A 108 5.78 -4.58 -12.37
CA LYS A 108 4.54 -4.75 -13.14
C LYS A 108 3.84 -6.08 -12.87
N GLN A 109 4.60 -7.17 -12.73
CA GLN A 109 4.03 -8.49 -12.49
C GLN A 109 3.42 -8.58 -11.09
N SER A 110 4.09 -8.00 -10.10
CA SER A 110 3.55 -7.88 -8.74
C SER A 110 2.29 -7.01 -8.72
N TRP A 111 2.32 -5.84 -9.39
CA TRP A 111 1.16 -4.94 -9.51
C TRP A 111 -0.08 -5.66 -10.02
N PHE A 112 0.00 -6.32 -11.19
CA PHE A 112 -1.15 -7.04 -11.74
C PHE A 112 -1.62 -8.23 -10.90
N ARG A 113 -0.73 -8.82 -10.10
CA ARG A 113 -1.10 -9.89 -9.16
C ARG A 113 -1.91 -9.32 -7.99
N LEU A 114 -1.50 -8.17 -7.46
CA LEU A 114 -2.15 -7.53 -6.31
C LEU A 114 -3.46 -6.85 -6.70
N THR A 115 -3.55 -6.28 -7.90
CA THR A 115 -4.77 -5.63 -8.41
C THR A 115 -5.65 -6.54 -9.25
N GLY A 116 -5.19 -7.74 -9.57
CA GLY A 116 -5.92 -8.71 -10.37
C GLY A 116 -7.16 -9.24 -9.65
N PRO A 117 -8.17 -9.72 -10.40
CA PRO A 117 -9.33 -10.36 -9.79
C PRO A 117 -8.87 -11.55 -8.96
N SER A 118 -9.23 -11.57 -7.67
CA SER A 118 -8.97 -12.74 -6.85
C SER A 118 -9.76 -13.92 -7.41
N SER A 119 -9.03 -14.94 -7.87
CA SER A 119 -9.63 -16.21 -8.26
C SER A 119 -10.21 -16.85 -7.00
N ASN A 120 -11.45 -16.50 -6.67
CA ASN A 120 -12.22 -17.27 -5.69
C ASN A 120 -12.30 -18.68 -6.24
N GLN A 121 -11.82 -19.64 -5.46
CA GLN A 121 -11.87 -21.04 -5.82
C GLN A 121 -13.31 -21.44 -6.12
N LEU A 122 -13.58 -21.82 -7.37
CA LEU A 122 -14.67 -22.72 -7.68
C LEU A 122 -14.29 -24.08 -7.07
N THR A 123 -14.63 -24.28 -5.81
CA THR A 123 -14.78 -25.64 -5.28
C THR A 123 -16.13 -26.17 -5.75
N SER A 124 -16.08 -27.36 -6.36
CA SER A 124 -17.12 -28.09 -7.09
C SER A 124 -18.44 -28.29 -6.37
#